data_AF-A0A835ZB54-F1
#
_entry.id   AF-A0A835ZB54-F1
#
_cell.length_a   1.000
_cell.length_b   1.000
_cell.length_c   1.000
_cell.angle_alpha   90.00
_cell.angle_beta   90.00
_cell.angle_gamma   90.00
#
_symmetry.space_group_name_H-M   'P 1'
#
loop_
_entity.id
_entity.type
_entity.pdbx_description
1 polymer ?
#
loop_
_entity_poly.entity_id
_entity_poly.type
_entity_poly.pdbx_seq_one_letter_code
_entity_poly.pdbx_strand_id
1 'polypeptide(L)'
;MCSEPSLLAWAKNGGAKLTPEACGHAAAGGHLATLQWAAEQGVVHGFHTCRGAAIGGHLHVLQWILGQTGGRHWQARLGRLAARGGHIPLLQWVIDTRGVSAIDKSLCVGAAEGGQMAVLRWAKERNLPWRPPTLEAAARRGDLPMVQWLREAGCPWNEKVCAAAASGGHMQVCMWVHSCPWNEKVCAAAASGGHMQIVRWLHDNSCPWSGRACAAAAGAGRLDILQYLRSNGCLWKNKTCTAATRNGHLHVLCWALLNGCPWD
;
A
#
# COMPACT_ATOMS: atom_id res chain seq x y z
N MET A 1 22.59 24.99 -4.35
CA MET A 1 21.25 25.12 -3.75
C MET A 1 20.56 26.29 -4.43
N CYS A 2 19.71 26.03 -5.43
CA CYS A 2 18.89 27.09 -6.03
C CYS A 2 17.64 27.25 -5.16
N SER A 3 17.45 28.45 -4.60
CA SER A 3 16.26 28.80 -3.83
C SER A 3 15.02 28.78 -4.74
N GLU A 4 13.91 28.29 -4.21
CA GLU A 4 12.60 28.16 -4.86
C GLU A 4 12.13 29.39 -5.69
N PRO A 5 12.39 30.65 -5.26
CA PRO A 5 12.03 31.84 -6.05
C PRO A 5 12.77 31.94 -7.39
N SER A 6 14.01 31.43 -7.45
CA SER A 6 14.89 31.52 -8.62
C SER A 6 14.43 30.59 -9.74
N LEU A 7 13.95 29.40 -9.37
CA LEU A 7 13.46 28.38 -10.31
C LEU A 7 12.08 28.75 -10.86
N LEU A 8 11.22 29.34 -10.03
CA LEU A 8 9.94 29.91 -10.46
C LEU A 8 10.13 31.09 -11.42
N ALA A 9 11.08 31.99 -11.15
CA ALA A 9 11.39 33.11 -12.04
C ALA A 9 11.91 32.63 -13.41
N TRP A 10 12.74 31.58 -13.43
CA TRP A 10 13.19 30.97 -14.69
C TRP A 10 12.04 30.30 -15.46
N ALA A 11 11.21 29.50 -14.77
CA ALA A 11 10.08 28.81 -15.38
C ALA A 11 9.04 29.79 -15.98
N LYS A 12 8.83 30.94 -15.32
CA LYS A 12 7.99 32.04 -15.83
C LYS A 12 8.48 32.60 -17.16
N ASN A 13 9.80 32.67 -17.37
CA ASN A 13 10.39 33.24 -18.58
C ASN A 13 10.63 32.21 -19.71
N GLY A 14 10.64 30.91 -19.40
CA GLY A 14 11.05 29.85 -20.33
C GLY A 14 9.94 29.13 -21.10
N GLY A 15 8.66 29.50 -20.92
CA GLY A 15 7.53 28.86 -21.62
C GLY A 15 7.20 27.43 -21.16
N ALA A 16 7.67 27.03 -19.98
CA ALA A 16 7.41 25.69 -19.44
C ALA A 16 5.91 25.51 -19.09
N LYS A 17 5.25 24.53 -19.72
CA LYS A 17 3.89 24.13 -19.36
C LYS A 17 3.92 23.16 -18.19
N LEU A 18 3.28 23.52 -17.07
CA LEU A 18 3.11 22.63 -15.93
C LEU A 18 2.05 21.56 -16.25
N THR A 19 2.44 20.29 -16.14
CA THR A 19 1.51 19.16 -16.27
C THR A 19 0.73 18.95 -14.97
N PRO A 20 -0.46 18.31 -15.00
CA PRO A 20 -1.20 17.95 -13.79
C PRO A 20 -0.39 17.09 -12.80
N GLU A 21 0.55 16.28 -13.30
CA GLU A 21 1.45 15.48 -12.46
C GLU A 21 2.51 16.35 -11.77
N ALA A 22 3.08 17.34 -12.46
CA ALA A 22 3.98 18.31 -11.85
C ALA A 22 3.28 19.10 -10.74
N CYS A 23 2.01 19.50 -10.94
CA CYS A 23 1.19 20.10 -9.89
C CYS A 23 0.97 19.14 -8.71
N GLY A 24 0.79 17.84 -8.95
CA GLY A 24 0.70 16.83 -7.90
C GLY A 24 1.95 16.77 -7.02
N HIS A 25 3.15 16.80 -7.62
CA HIS A 25 4.41 16.82 -6.89
C HIS A 25 4.63 18.16 -6.16
N ALA A 26 4.32 19.28 -6.82
CA ALA A 26 4.39 20.60 -6.20
C ALA A 26 3.48 20.70 -4.96
N ALA A 27 2.27 20.14 -5.06
CA ALA A 27 1.33 20.05 -3.94
C ALA A 27 1.82 19.12 -2.83
N ALA A 28 2.50 18.02 -3.17
CA ALA A 28 3.10 17.12 -2.18
C ALA A 28 4.30 17.73 -1.44
N GLY A 29 4.96 18.73 -2.02
CA GLY A 29 6.02 19.52 -1.39
C GLY A 29 5.55 20.83 -0.73
N GLY A 30 4.27 21.18 -0.87
CA GLY A 30 3.71 22.40 -0.26
C GLY A 30 4.01 23.69 -1.02
N HIS A 31 4.41 23.58 -2.29
CA HIS A 31 4.81 24.72 -3.13
C HIS A 31 3.59 25.51 -3.64
N LEU A 32 2.90 26.23 -2.74
CA LEU A 32 1.68 26.99 -3.04
C LEU A 32 1.90 28.05 -4.13
N ALA A 33 3.04 28.75 -4.11
CA ALA A 33 3.36 29.78 -5.10
C ALA A 33 3.44 29.21 -6.53
N THR A 34 4.00 28.01 -6.67
CA THR A 34 4.06 27.28 -7.95
C THR A 34 2.67 26.90 -8.45
N LEU A 35 1.79 26.49 -7.53
CA LEU A 35 0.42 26.12 -7.88
C LEU A 35 -0.43 27.33 -8.25
N GLN A 36 -0.32 28.44 -7.50
CA GLN A 36 -0.99 29.71 -7.83
C GLN A 36 -0.59 30.20 -9.21
N TRP A 37 0.70 30.20 -9.53
CA TRP A 37 1.18 30.56 -10.85
C TRP A 37 0.63 29.62 -11.94
N ALA A 38 0.56 28.31 -11.69
CA ALA A 38 -0.04 27.37 -12.63
C ALA A 38 -1.53 27.67 -12.90
N ALA A 39 -2.29 28.05 -11.86
CA ALA A 39 -3.69 28.43 -12.00
C ALA A 39 -3.86 29.72 -12.84
N GLU A 40 -2.95 30.69 -12.71
CA GLU A 40 -2.92 31.89 -13.57
C GLU A 40 -2.72 31.55 -15.06
N GLN A 41 -1.98 30.48 -15.35
CA GLN A 41 -1.79 29.96 -16.71
C GLN A 41 -2.99 29.12 -17.22
N GLY A 42 -4.09 29.07 -16.46
CA GLY A 42 -5.30 28.31 -16.81
C GLY A 42 -5.23 26.81 -16.51
N VAL A 43 -4.24 26.35 -15.73
CA VAL A 43 -4.16 24.95 -15.31
C VAL A 43 -5.24 24.66 -14.27
N VAL A 44 -6.19 23.79 -14.62
CA VAL A 44 -7.23 23.35 -13.70
C VAL A 44 -6.65 22.33 -12.72
N HIS A 45 -6.68 22.66 -11.42
CA HIS A 45 -6.27 21.75 -10.36
C HIS A 45 -7.33 20.70 -10.09
N GLY A 46 -7.03 19.46 -10.46
CA GLY A 46 -7.91 18.32 -10.24
C GLY A 46 -7.51 17.46 -9.04
N PHE A 47 -7.98 16.22 -9.07
CA PHE A 47 -7.75 15.21 -8.04
C PHE A 47 -6.26 14.95 -7.72
N HIS A 48 -5.38 14.98 -8.73
CA HIS A 48 -3.94 14.72 -8.57
C HIS A 48 -3.27 15.71 -7.62
N THR A 49 -3.60 17.01 -7.74
CA THR A 49 -3.08 18.08 -6.89
C THR A 49 -3.59 17.95 -5.44
N CYS A 50 -4.90 17.69 -5.26
CA CYS A 50 -5.46 17.42 -3.92
C CYS A 50 -4.85 16.18 -3.27
N ARG A 51 -4.61 15.12 -4.05
CA ARG A 51 -3.94 13.90 -3.58
C ARG A 51 -2.52 14.19 -3.11
N GLY A 52 -1.76 14.97 -3.87
CA GLY A 52 -0.41 15.39 -3.49
C GLY A 52 -0.40 16.15 -2.16
N ALA A 53 -1.23 17.19 -2.06
CA ALA A 53 -1.35 17.98 -0.84
C ALA A 53 -1.80 17.16 0.39
N ALA A 54 -2.73 16.20 0.21
CA ALA A 54 -3.15 15.32 1.30
C ALA A 54 -2.04 14.37 1.76
N ILE A 55 -1.26 13.79 0.83
CA ILE A 55 -0.11 12.93 1.17
C ILE A 55 0.99 13.74 1.88
N GLY A 56 1.26 14.97 1.42
CA GLY A 56 2.26 15.86 2.00
C GLY A 56 1.80 16.59 3.27
N GLY A 57 0.50 16.58 3.58
CA GLY A 57 -0.04 17.22 4.78
C GLY A 57 -0.19 18.74 4.67
N HIS A 58 -0.11 19.29 3.46
CA HIS A 58 -0.12 20.72 3.23
C HIS A 58 -1.55 21.27 3.25
N LEU A 59 -2.05 21.49 4.47
CA LEU A 59 -3.41 22.00 4.73
C LEU A 59 -3.70 23.30 3.96
N HIS A 60 -2.76 24.24 3.94
CA HIS A 60 -2.90 25.53 3.26
C HIS A 60 -3.08 25.37 1.74
N VAL A 61 -2.36 24.45 1.11
CA VAL A 61 -2.55 24.10 -0.31
C VAL A 61 -3.94 23.51 -0.53
N LEU A 62 -4.35 22.59 0.33
CA LEU A 62 -5.63 21.89 0.20
C LEU A 62 -6.82 22.85 0.38
N GLN A 63 -6.76 23.76 1.36
CA GLN A 63 -7.73 24.83 1.57
C GLN A 63 -7.84 25.75 0.34
N TRP A 64 -6.71 26.15 -0.23
CA TRP A 64 -6.67 27.01 -1.42
C TRP A 64 -7.29 26.34 -2.66
N ILE A 65 -7.00 25.06 -2.91
CA ILE A 65 -7.59 24.31 -4.05
C ILE A 65 -9.09 24.12 -3.87
N LEU A 66 -9.53 23.75 -2.66
CA LEU A 66 -10.93 23.49 -2.38
C LEU A 66 -11.78 24.76 -2.38
N GLY A 67 -11.20 25.89 -1.96
CA GLY A 67 -11.83 27.21 -2.06
C GLY A 67 -12.15 27.60 -3.50
N GLN A 68 -11.20 27.43 -4.42
CA GLN A 68 -11.40 27.75 -5.85
C GLN A 68 -12.41 26.83 -6.54
N THR A 69 -12.43 25.55 -6.15
CA THR A 69 -13.24 24.54 -6.82
C THR A 69 -14.62 24.38 -6.19
N GLY A 70 -14.97 25.20 -5.20
CA GLY A 70 -16.22 25.09 -4.44
C GLY A 70 -16.39 23.71 -3.79
N GLY A 71 -15.29 23.05 -3.45
CA GLY A 71 -15.31 21.69 -2.90
C GLY A 71 -15.65 20.57 -3.89
N ARG A 72 -15.70 20.82 -5.21
CA ARG A 72 -15.98 19.78 -6.23
C ARG A 72 -14.98 18.61 -6.22
N HIS A 73 -13.76 18.84 -5.74
CA HIS A 73 -12.71 17.82 -5.64
C HIS A 73 -12.56 17.22 -4.24
N TRP A 74 -13.50 17.50 -3.34
CA TRP A 74 -13.56 16.84 -2.04
C TRP A 74 -13.91 15.36 -2.21
N GLN A 75 -12.99 14.47 -1.83
CA GLN A 75 -13.23 13.03 -1.84
C GLN A 75 -12.99 12.45 -0.45
N ALA A 76 -13.83 11.50 -0.05
CA ALA A 76 -13.66 10.76 1.21
C ALA A 76 -12.24 10.16 1.33
N ARG A 77 -11.64 9.77 0.19
CA ARG A 77 -10.29 9.19 0.11
C ARG A 77 -9.16 10.15 0.53
N LEU A 78 -9.40 11.47 0.61
CA LEU A 78 -8.39 12.43 1.10
C LEU A 78 -7.98 12.13 2.55
N GLY A 79 -8.94 11.74 3.40
CA GLY A 79 -8.65 11.35 4.78
C GLY A 79 -7.69 10.17 4.85
N ARG A 80 -7.93 9.10 4.07
CA ARG A 80 -7.01 7.94 4.00
C ARG A 80 -5.59 8.35 3.58
N LEU A 81 -5.47 9.26 2.61
CA LEU A 81 -4.17 9.71 2.11
C LEU A 81 -3.40 10.52 3.16
N ALA A 82 -4.09 11.44 3.86
CA ALA A 82 -3.51 12.18 4.96
C ALA A 82 -3.12 11.27 6.14
N ALA A 83 -3.94 10.26 6.44
CA ALA A 83 -3.60 9.24 7.44
C ALA A 83 -2.36 8.44 7.05
N ARG A 84 -2.18 8.11 5.77
CA ARG A 84 -0.95 7.45 5.28
C ARG A 84 0.29 8.33 5.46
N GLY A 85 0.13 9.65 5.30
CA GLY A 85 1.21 10.63 5.52
C GLY A 85 1.46 11.00 7.00
N GLY A 86 0.54 10.66 7.91
CA GLY A 86 0.68 10.96 9.34
C GLY A 86 0.08 12.31 9.78
N HIS A 87 -0.72 12.95 8.93
CA HIS A 87 -1.06 14.37 9.09
C HIS A 87 -2.32 14.60 9.92
N ILE A 88 -2.19 14.51 11.25
CA ILE A 88 -3.30 14.71 12.21
C ILE A 88 -3.98 16.08 12.05
N PRO A 89 -3.29 17.23 11.88
CA PRO A 89 -3.96 18.52 11.73
C PRO A 89 -4.89 18.60 10.51
N LEU A 90 -4.50 17.97 9.41
CA LEU A 90 -5.33 17.88 8.21
C LEU A 90 -6.56 17.00 8.47
N LEU A 91 -6.38 15.86 9.16
CA LEU A 91 -7.50 14.99 9.55
C LEU A 91 -8.47 15.70 10.49
N GLN A 92 -7.97 16.48 11.45
CA GLN A 92 -8.81 17.25 12.36
C GLN A 92 -9.60 18.31 11.58
N TRP A 93 -8.95 19.06 10.68
CA TRP A 93 -9.64 20.01 9.81
C TRP A 93 -10.73 19.36 8.93
N VAL A 94 -10.52 18.14 8.45
CA VAL A 94 -11.54 17.36 7.72
C VAL A 94 -12.75 17.05 8.60
N ILE A 95 -12.53 16.66 9.86
CA ILE A 95 -13.63 16.44 10.83
C ILE A 95 -14.35 17.75 11.13
N ASP A 96 -13.61 18.83 11.39
CA ASP A 96 -14.19 20.11 11.80
C ASP A 96 -15.06 20.71 10.70
N THR A 97 -14.66 20.54 9.44
CA THR A 97 -15.38 21.10 8.29
C THR A 97 -16.60 20.30 7.86
N ARG A 98 -16.58 18.96 7.96
CA ARG A 98 -17.63 18.10 7.39
C ARG A 98 -18.13 16.97 8.30
N GLY A 99 -17.67 16.95 9.54
CA GLY A 99 -18.01 15.94 10.53
C GLY A 99 -17.27 14.61 10.34
N VAL A 100 -17.44 13.74 11.33
CA VAL A 100 -16.75 12.43 11.40
C VAL A 100 -17.14 11.50 10.24
N SER A 101 -18.34 11.65 9.67
CA SER A 101 -18.79 10.87 8.51
C SER A 101 -18.01 11.16 7.23
N ALA A 102 -17.31 12.29 7.15
CA ALA A 102 -16.45 12.64 6.03
C ALA A 102 -15.13 11.84 6.04
N ILE A 103 -14.74 11.27 7.19
CA ILE A 103 -13.62 10.37 7.28
C ILE A 103 -13.98 9.05 6.63
N ASP A 104 -13.18 8.67 5.64
CA ASP A 104 -13.31 7.37 5.00
C ASP A 104 -13.08 6.23 6.01
N LYS A 105 -13.93 5.20 5.92
CA LYS A 105 -13.86 4.02 6.79
C LYS A 105 -12.54 3.24 6.65
N SER A 106 -11.71 3.54 5.65
CA SER A 106 -10.36 2.97 5.49
C SER A 106 -9.23 3.91 5.95
N LEU A 107 -9.54 4.96 6.73
CA LEU A 107 -8.54 5.82 7.38
C LEU A 107 -7.46 5.02 8.12
N CYS A 108 -7.88 4.13 9.03
CA CYS A 108 -6.94 3.32 9.81
C CYS A 108 -6.10 2.38 8.93
N VAL A 109 -6.65 1.92 7.80
CA VAL A 109 -5.89 1.12 6.83
C VAL A 109 -4.78 1.97 6.21
N GLY A 110 -5.07 3.21 5.82
CA GLY A 110 -4.06 4.14 5.31
C GLY A 110 -2.99 4.46 6.34
N ALA A 111 -3.37 4.69 7.61
CA ALA A 111 -2.42 4.92 8.70
C ALA A 111 -1.50 3.72 8.93
N ALA A 112 -2.05 2.49 8.92
CA ALA A 112 -1.27 1.27 9.06
C ALA A 112 -0.34 1.03 7.86
N GLU A 113 -0.79 1.28 6.62
CA GLU A 113 0.05 1.24 5.41
C GLU A 113 1.21 2.24 5.49
N GLY A 114 0.99 3.40 6.11
CA GLY A 114 1.98 4.45 6.29
C GLY A 114 2.91 4.28 7.50
N GLY A 115 2.65 3.33 8.38
CA GLY A 115 3.41 3.20 9.63
C GLY A 115 3.08 4.26 10.69
N GLN A 116 1.92 4.90 10.60
CA GLN A 116 1.57 6.08 11.38
C GLN A 116 0.89 5.73 12.70
N MET A 117 1.68 5.36 13.71
CA MET A 117 1.20 5.03 15.06
C MET A 117 0.43 6.18 15.74
N ALA A 118 0.87 7.43 15.54
CA ALA A 118 0.21 8.60 16.12
C ALA A 118 -1.24 8.76 15.59
N VAL A 119 -1.44 8.56 14.29
CA VAL A 119 -2.77 8.60 13.67
C VAL A 119 -3.65 7.46 14.16
N LEU A 120 -3.10 6.25 14.34
CA LEU A 120 -3.87 5.12 14.89
C LEU A 120 -4.31 5.35 16.34
N ARG A 121 -3.45 5.92 17.18
CA ARG A 121 -3.82 6.32 18.56
C ARG A 121 -4.90 7.41 18.55
N TRP A 122 -4.72 8.43 17.74
CA TRP A 122 -5.70 9.50 17.54
C TRP A 122 -7.07 8.96 17.07
N ALA A 123 -7.07 7.96 16.19
CA ALA A 123 -8.28 7.29 15.72
C ALA A 123 -8.95 6.46 16.83
N LYS A 124 -8.17 5.79 17.68
CA LYS A 124 -8.66 5.01 18.83
C LYS A 124 -9.36 5.89 19.86
N GLU A 125 -8.76 7.04 20.21
CA GLU A 125 -9.33 8.00 21.17
C GLU A 125 -10.71 8.52 20.73
N ARG A 126 -10.96 8.54 19.42
CA ARG A 126 -12.23 8.99 18.82
C ARG A 126 -13.22 7.86 18.55
N ASN A 127 -12.91 6.64 18.99
CA ASN A 127 -13.70 5.44 18.74
C ASN A 127 -14.03 5.22 17.25
N LEU A 128 -13.07 5.55 16.36
CA LEU A 128 -13.24 5.28 14.93
C LEU A 128 -13.24 3.77 14.67
N PRO A 129 -14.08 3.28 13.74
CA PRO A 129 -14.25 1.84 13.53
C PRO A 129 -12.99 1.21 12.94
N TRP A 130 -12.49 0.17 13.60
CA TRP A 130 -11.46 -0.69 13.05
C TRP A 130 -12.02 -1.53 11.90
N ARG A 131 -11.15 -1.88 10.95
CA ARG A 131 -11.47 -2.87 9.93
C ARG A 131 -10.40 -3.96 9.93
N PRO A 132 -10.76 -5.22 9.58
CA PRO A 132 -9.79 -6.30 9.46
C PRO A 132 -8.55 -5.96 8.59
N PRO A 133 -8.68 -5.24 7.45
CA PRO A 133 -7.53 -4.86 6.63
C PRO A 133 -6.51 -3.93 7.31
N THR A 134 -6.86 -3.27 8.42
CA THR A 134 -5.93 -2.41 9.17
C THR A 134 -4.76 -3.23 9.71
N LEU A 135 -5.07 -4.38 10.32
CA LEU A 135 -4.04 -5.26 10.87
C LEU A 135 -3.26 -5.99 9.77
N GLU A 136 -3.94 -6.38 8.69
CA GLU A 136 -3.28 -6.94 7.49
C GLU A 136 -2.25 -5.97 6.90
N ALA A 137 -2.57 -4.67 6.84
CA ALA A 137 -1.67 -3.65 6.33
C ALA A 137 -0.43 -3.46 7.24
N ALA A 138 -0.64 -3.39 8.55
CA ALA A 138 0.47 -3.32 9.52
C ALA A 138 1.38 -4.55 9.42
N ALA A 139 0.79 -5.75 9.32
CA ALA A 139 1.50 -7.01 9.18
C ALA A 139 2.32 -7.08 7.88
N ARG A 140 1.75 -6.62 6.75
CA ARG A 140 2.46 -6.53 5.46
C ARG A 140 3.63 -5.55 5.47
N ARG A 141 3.61 -4.55 6.36
CA ARG A 141 4.71 -3.60 6.55
C ARG A 141 5.82 -4.15 7.45
N GLY A 142 5.51 -5.18 8.25
CA GLY A 142 6.47 -5.77 9.17
C GLY A 142 6.63 -5.03 10.49
N ASP A 143 5.71 -4.11 10.79
CA ASP A 143 5.78 -3.29 12.00
C ASP A 143 5.23 -4.06 13.20
N LEU A 144 6.09 -4.90 13.80
CA LEU A 144 5.71 -5.75 14.92
C LEU A 144 5.13 -4.96 16.11
N PRO A 145 5.72 -3.82 16.55
CA PRO A 145 5.12 -3.00 17.61
C PRO A 145 3.71 -2.51 17.26
N MET A 146 3.48 -2.08 16.01
CA MET A 146 2.15 -1.67 15.56
C MET A 146 1.16 -2.84 15.58
N VAL A 147 1.57 -4.02 15.11
CA VAL A 147 0.73 -5.22 15.09
C VAL A 147 0.35 -5.65 16.51
N GLN A 148 1.31 -5.61 17.45
CA GLN A 148 1.07 -5.88 18.88
C GLN A 148 0.06 -4.89 19.47
N TRP A 149 0.30 -3.60 19.26
CA TRP A 149 -0.58 -2.55 19.77
C TRP A 149 -2.00 -2.63 19.18
N LEU A 150 -2.14 -2.91 17.87
CA LEU A 150 -3.45 -3.07 17.23
C LEU A 150 -4.21 -4.27 17.79
N ARG A 151 -3.52 -5.36 18.14
CA ARG A 151 -4.12 -6.52 18.79
C ARG A 151 -4.65 -6.16 20.18
N GLU A 152 -3.84 -5.48 21.00
CA GLU A 152 -4.26 -4.98 22.32
C GLU A 152 -5.40 -3.96 22.23
N ALA A 153 -5.44 -3.17 21.15
CA ALA A 153 -6.51 -2.20 20.90
C ALA A 153 -7.84 -2.82 20.46
N GLY A 154 -7.94 -4.15 20.33
CA GLY A 154 -9.15 -4.85 19.94
C GLY A 154 -9.45 -4.78 18.43
N CYS A 155 -8.45 -4.52 17.58
CA CYS A 155 -8.64 -4.56 16.14
C CYS A 155 -9.02 -5.99 15.69
N PRO A 156 -10.03 -6.16 14.81
CA PRO A 156 -10.43 -7.47 14.33
C PRO A 156 -9.27 -8.25 13.70
N TRP A 157 -9.11 -9.49 14.16
CA TRP A 157 -8.08 -10.41 13.72
C TRP A 157 -8.67 -11.43 12.73
N ASN A 158 -7.93 -11.77 11.66
CA ASN A 158 -8.35 -12.79 10.70
C ASN A 158 -7.17 -13.65 10.21
N GLU A 159 -7.48 -14.76 9.54
CA GLU A 159 -6.48 -15.67 8.94
C GLU A 159 -5.61 -15.01 7.85
N LYS A 160 -5.98 -13.84 7.36
CA LYS A 160 -5.24 -13.12 6.31
C LYS A 160 -4.05 -12.33 6.86
N VAL A 161 -4.01 -12.06 8.16
CA VAL A 161 -2.89 -11.35 8.82
C VAL A 161 -1.57 -12.11 8.62
N CYS A 162 -1.57 -13.44 8.82
CA CYS A 162 -0.41 -14.29 8.55
C CYS A 162 0.04 -14.20 7.09
N ALA A 163 -0.91 -14.33 6.16
CA ALA A 163 -0.63 -14.26 4.73
C ALA A 163 -0.08 -12.88 4.33
N ALA A 164 -0.57 -11.80 4.95
CA ALA A 164 -0.09 -10.45 4.69
C ALA A 164 1.35 -10.26 5.18
N ALA A 165 1.68 -10.74 6.39
CA ALA A 165 3.06 -10.74 6.91
C ALA A 165 4.01 -11.57 6.03
N ALA A 166 3.56 -12.76 5.62
CA ALA A 166 4.30 -13.67 4.76
C ALA A 166 4.56 -13.06 3.37
N SER A 167 3.56 -12.37 2.80
CA SER A 167 3.69 -11.64 1.54
C SER A 167 4.63 -10.44 1.61
N GLY A 168 4.81 -9.84 2.79
CA GLY A 168 5.73 -8.72 3.01
C GLY A 168 7.15 -9.15 3.38
N GLY A 169 7.37 -10.44 3.66
CA GLY A 169 8.70 -10.95 3.98
C GLY A 169 9.09 -10.81 5.45
N HIS A 170 8.12 -10.56 6.33
CA HIS A 170 8.40 -10.22 7.72
C HIS A 170 8.35 -11.44 8.62
N MET A 171 9.48 -12.13 8.72
CA MET A 171 9.66 -13.35 9.51
C MET A 171 9.26 -13.18 10.98
N GLN A 172 9.71 -12.10 11.64
CA GLN A 172 9.40 -11.83 13.05
C GLN A 172 7.89 -11.69 13.29
N VAL A 173 7.19 -11.01 12.38
CA VAL A 173 5.73 -10.91 12.43
C VAL A 173 5.11 -12.28 12.18
N CYS A 174 5.58 -13.05 11.20
CA CYS A 174 5.08 -14.42 10.97
C CYS A 174 5.24 -15.33 12.19
N MET A 175 6.39 -15.26 12.89
CA MET A 175 6.67 -16.00 14.11
C MET A 175 5.81 -15.52 15.29
N TRP A 176 5.55 -14.22 15.40
CA TRP A 176 4.68 -13.72 16.47
C TRP A 176 3.20 -14.06 16.23
N VAL A 177 2.77 -14.02 14.98
CA VAL A 177 1.43 -14.40 14.51
C VAL A 177 1.26 -15.94 14.50
N HIS A 178 2.31 -16.72 14.75
CA HIS A 178 2.35 -18.20 14.77
C HIS A 178 1.25 -18.88 15.60
N SER A 179 0.64 -18.15 16.54
CA SER A 179 -0.56 -18.59 17.29
C SER A 179 -1.82 -18.80 16.42
N CYS A 180 -1.75 -18.65 15.10
CA CYS A 180 -2.86 -18.81 14.17
C CYS A 180 -2.73 -20.06 13.30
N PRO A 181 -3.87 -20.69 12.92
CA PRO A 181 -3.86 -21.84 12.04
C PRO A 181 -3.29 -21.43 10.68
N TRP A 182 -2.15 -22.01 10.32
CA TRP A 182 -1.56 -21.81 9.01
C TRP A 182 -2.39 -22.51 7.95
N ASN A 183 -2.79 -21.75 6.93
CA ASN A 183 -3.46 -22.27 5.77
C ASN A 183 -2.52 -22.24 4.56
N GLU A 184 -2.88 -22.99 3.52
CA GLU A 184 -2.18 -23.01 2.23
C GLU A 184 -2.00 -21.61 1.60
N LYS A 185 -2.78 -20.61 2.04
CA LYS A 185 -2.67 -19.23 1.56
C LYS A 185 -1.43 -18.53 2.10
N VAL A 186 -0.95 -18.89 3.30
CA VAL A 186 0.28 -18.29 3.89
C VAL A 186 1.50 -18.66 3.05
N CYS A 187 1.66 -19.94 2.69
CA CYS A 187 2.74 -20.40 1.82
C CYS A 187 2.64 -19.76 0.43
N ALA A 188 1.44 -19.70 -0.15
CA ALA A 188 1.25 -19.04 -1.44
C ALA A 188 1.56 -17.54 -1.42
N ALA A 189 1.25 -16.86 -0.32
CA ALA A 189 1.57 -15.44 -0.13
C ALA A 189 3.08 -15.22 0.01
N ALA A 190 3.80 -16.03 0.79
CA ALA A 190 5.26 -16.00 0.89
C ALA A 190 5.92 -16.25 -0.49
N ALA A 191 5.39 -17.23 -1.23
CA ALA A 191 5.87 -17.59 -2.55
C ALA A 191 5.65 -16.47 -3.58
N SER A 192 4.49 -15.80 -3.55
CA SER A 192 4.23 -14.62 -4.36
C SER A 192 5.15 -13.44 -4.00
N GLY A 193 5.43 -13.23 -2.71
CA GLY A 193 6.29 -12.16 -2.23
C GLY A 193 7.75 -12.33 -2.63
N GLY A 194 8.19 -13.56 -2.89
CA GLY A 194 9.60 -13.86 -3.17
C GLY A 194 10.41 -14.17 -1.90
N HIS A 195 9.76 -14.58 -0.81
CA HIS A 195 10.42 -14.73 0.49
C HIS A 195 10.79 -16.19 0.78
N MET A 196 11.85 -16.67 0.12
CA MET A 196 12.37 -18.05 0.27
C MET A 196 12.57 -18.49 1.72
N GLN A 197 13.10 -17.62 2.59
CA GLN A 197 13.33 -17.95 4.01
C GLN A 197 12.02 -18.29 4.75
N ILE A 198 10.95 -17.55 4.47
CA ILE A 198 9.63 -17.83 5.05
C ILE A 198 9.04 -19.10 4.43
N VAL A 199 9.24 -19.34 3.14
CA VAL A 199 8.78 -20.59 2.49
C VAL A 199 9.46 -21.82 3.12
N ARG A 200 10.77 -21.77 3.37
CA ARG A 200 11.52 -22.83 4.07
C ARG A 200 11.02 -23.02 5.49
N TRP A 201 10.89 -21.94 6.24
CA TRP A 201 10.40 -22.00 7.61
C TRP A 201 8.97 -22.57 7.68
N LEU A 202 8.08 -22.19 6.78
CA LEU A 202 6.73 -22.76 6.69
C LEU A 202 6.78 -24.27 6.38
N HIS A 203 7.70 -24.69 5.51
CA HIS A 203 7.90 -26.10 5.21
C HIS A 203 8.40 -26.89 6.43
N ASP A 204 9.42 -26.38 7.12
CA ASP A 204 10.01 -27.02 8.30
C ASP A 204 9.00 -27.20 9.43
N ASN A 205 8.01 -26.31 9.53
CA ASN A 205 6.94 -26.40 10.52
C ASN A 205 5.67 -27.10 9.99
N SER A 206 5.76 -27.87 8.90
CA SER A 206 4.65 -28.67 8.35
C SER A 206 3.42 -27.86 7.90
N CYS A 207 3.60 -26.59 7.50
CA CYS A 207 2.52 -25.81 6.88
C CYS A 207 2.11 -26.48 5.56
N PRO A 208 0.80 -26.70 5.32
CA PRO A 208 0.35 -27.26 4.06
C PRO A 208 0.68 -26.29 2.92
N TRP A 209 1.44 -26.75 1.93
CA TRP A 209 1.52 -26.11 0.63
C TRP A 209 0.56 -26.78 -0.34
N SER A 210 0.11 -26.03 -1.34
CA SER A 210 -0.65 -26.60 -2.46
C SER A 210 -0.11 -26.04 -3.77
N GLY A 211 -0.55 -26.57 -4.91
CA GLY A 211 -0.18 -25.99 -6.21
C GLY A 211 -0.61 -24.52 -6.38
N ARG A 212 -1.37 -23.95 -5.43
CA ARG A 212 -1.58 -22.49 -5.35
C ARG A 212 -0.26 -21.75 -5.06
N ALA A 213 0.63 -22.32 -4.26
CA ALA A 213 1.96 -21.76 -4.00
C ALA A 213 2.82 -21.78 -5.28
N CYS A 214 2.78 -22.87 -6.05
CA CYS A 214 3.44 -22.95 -7.35
C CYS A 214 2.89 -21.92 -8.33
N ALA A 215 1.56 -21.80 -8.46
CA ALA A 215 0.94 -20.81 -9.33
C ALA A 215 1.24 -19.36 -8.89
N ALA A 216 1.31 -19.11 -7.58
CA ALA A 216 1.65 -17.80 -7.03
C ALA A 216 3.13 -17.43 -7.28
N ALA A 217 4.07 -18.35 -7.04
CA ALA A 217 5.47 -18.16 -7.41
C ALA A 217 5.62 -17.92 -8.92
N ALA A 218 4.93 -18.71 -9.73
CA ALA A 218 5.03 -18.62 -11.18
C ALA A 218 4.46 -17.29 -11.72
N GLY A 219 3.28 -16.89 -11.24
CA GLY A 219 2.68 -15.61 -11.56
C GLY A 219 3.46 -14.41 -11.03
N ALA A 220 4.30 -14.57 -10.01
CA ALA A 220 5.16 -13.50 -9.49
C ALA A 220 6.58 -13.53 -10.09
N GLY A 221 6.89 -14.45 -11.02
CA GLY A 221 8.20 -14.55 -11.64
C GLY A 221 9.29 -15.11 -10.71
N ARG A 222 8.91 -15.83 -9.65
CA ARG A 222 9.83 -16.35 -8.61
C ARG A 222 10.29 -17.76 -8.95
N LEU A 223 11.19 -17.87 -9.93
CA LEU A 223 11.69 -19.16 -10.43
C LEU A 223 12.39 -19.99 -9.34
N ASP A 224 13.20 -19.35 -8.51
CA ASP A 224 13.93 -19.95 -7.39
C ASP A 224 12.99 -20.63 -6.38
N ILE A 225 11.90 -19.95 -6.00
CA ILE A 225 10.87 -20.50 -5.11
C ILE A 225 10.10 -21.62 -5.80
N LEU A 226 9.78 -21.46 -7.08
CA LEU A 226 9.08 -22.51 -7.83
C LEU A 226 9.91 -23.80 -7.92
N GLN A 227 11.21 -23.68 -8.18
CA GLN A 227 12.17 -24.78 -8.14
C GLN A 227 12.19 -25.44 -6.76
N TYR A 228 12.31 -24.66 -5.69
CA TYR A 228 12.31 -25.19 -4.33
C TYR A 228 11.01 -25.92 -3.99
N LEU A 229 9.85 -25.34 -4.27
CA LEU A 229 8.56 -25.99 -4.05
C LEU A 229 8.47 -27.31 -4.80
N ARG A 230 8.98 -27.37 -6.03
CA ARG A 230 8.90 -28.59 -6.84
C ARG A 230 9.86 -29.67 -6.38
N SER A 231 11.10 -29.31 -6.02
CA SER A 231 12.09 -30.25 -5.47
C SER A 231 11.63 -30.89 -4.16
N ASN A 232 10.78 -30.21 -3.39
CA ASN A 232 10.22 -30.76 -2.15
C ASN A 232 8.82 -31.37 -2.33
N GLY A 233 8.43 -31.71 -3.56
CA GLY A 233 7.24 -32.52 -3.83
C GLY A 233 5.91 -31.75 -3.93
N CYS A 234 5.92 -30.42 -3.97
CA CYS A 234 4.69 -29.65 -4.22
C CYS A 234 4.17 -29.92 -5.64
N LEU A 235 2.90 -30.33 -5.76
CA LEU A 235 2.27 -30.61 -7.05
C LEU A 235 1.90 -29.32 -7.79
N TRP A 236 1.99 -29.34 -9.11
CA TRP A 236 1.47 -28.29 -9.98
C TRP A 236 -0.05 -28.15 -9.81
N LYS A 237 -0.59 -26.96 -10.05
CA LYS A 237 -1.99 -26.79 -10.41
C LYS A 237 -2.03 -26.36 -11.87
N ASN A 238 -3.10 -26.71 -12.60
CA ASN A 238 -3.27 -26.33 -14.01
C ASN A 238 -2.97 -24.83 -14.23
N LYS A 239 -3.36 -23.98 -13.26
CA LYS A 239 -3.15 -22.53 -13.28
C LYS A 239 -1.69 -22.04 -13.21
N THR A 240 -0.68 -22.90 -13.09
CA THR A 240 0.72 -22.47 -12.92
C THR A 240 1.29 -21.86 -14.21
N CYS A 241 1.10 -22.51 -15.36
CA CYS A 241 1.54 -21.99 -16.66
C CYS A 241 0.77 -20.73 -17.08
N THR A 242 -0.55 -20.73 -16.89
CA THR A 242 -1.40 -19.57 -17.19
C THR A 242 -1.09 -18.36 -16.32
N ALA A 243 -0.76 -18.53 -15.04
CA ALA A 243 -0.33 -17.44 -14.17
C ALA A 243 0.98 -16.79 -14.62
N ALA A 244 2.00 -17.59 -14.99
CA ALA A 244 3.26 -17.08 -15.51
C ALA A 244 3.06 -16.34 -16.85
N THR A 245 2.24 -16.90 -17.75
CA THR A 245 1.93 -16.31 -19.06
C THR A 245 1.22 -14.97 -18.91
N ARG A 246 0.18 -14.90 -18.07
CA ARG A 246 -0.61 -13.69 -17.85
C ARG A 246 0.23 -12.49 -17.39
N ASN A 247 1.29 -12.74 -16.62
CA ASN A 247 2.17 -11.69 -16.10
C ASN A 247 3.48 -11.56 -16.90
N GLY A 248 3.61 -12.24 -18.04
CA GLY A 248 4.76 -12.11 -18.94
C GLY A 248 6.06 -12.76 -18.45
N HIS A 249 5.99 -13.69 -17.50
CA HIS A 249 7.17 -14.35 -16.92
C HIS A 249 7.64 -15.54 -17.76
N LEU A 250 8.14 -15.26 -18.97
CA LEU A 250 8.55 -16.27 -19.96
C LEU A 250 9.64 -17.23 -19.43
N HIS A 251 10.61 -16.74 -18.66
CA HIS A 251 11.68 -17.58 -18.09
C HIS A 251 11.13 -18.64 -17.12
N VAL A 252 10.11 -18.30 -16.32
CA VAL A 252 9.40 -19.25 -15.46
C VAL A 252 8.61 -20.24 -16.30
N LEU A 253 7.91 -19.76 -17.33
CA LEU A 253 7.09 -20.57 -18.20
C LEU A 253 7.90 -21.64 -18.92
N CYS A 254 9.04 -21.25 -19.53
CA CYS A 254 9.96 -22.17 -20.18
C CYS A 254 10.43 -23.25 -19.21
N TRP A 255 10.83 -22.85 -17.99
CA TRP A 255 11.26 -23.82 -16.98
C TRP A 255 10.13 -24.76 -16.55
N ALA A 256 8.91 -24.25 -16.32
CA ALA A 256 7.77 -25.07 -15.93
C ALA A 256 7.38 -26.09 -17.02
N LEU A 257 7.36 -25.67 -18.29
CA LEU A 257 7.09 -26.54 -19.44
C LEU A 257 8.15 -27.64 -19.61
N LEU A 258 9.43 -27.27 -19.50
CA LEU A 258 10.55 -28.23 -19.55
C LEU A 258 10.48 -29.27 -18.43
N ASN A 259 9.85 -28.94 -17.30
CA ASN A 259 9.69 -29.83 -16.14
C ASN A 259 8.30 -30.51 -16.08
N GLY A 260 7.59 -30.56 -17.22
CA GLY A 260 6.36 -31.33 -17.37
C GLY A 260 5.13 -30.72 -16.70
N CYS A 261 5.11 -29.40 -16.47
CA CYS A 261 3.88 -28.73 -16.05
C CYS A 261 2.85 -28.77 -17.18
N PRO A 262 1.62 -29.27 -16.93
CA PRO A 262 0.58 -29.30 -17.96
C PRO A 262 0.23 -27.88 -18.40
N TRP A 263 0.03 -27.72 -19.70
CA TRP A 263 -0.54 -26.52 -20.29
C TRP A 263 -2.05 -26.68 -20.34
N ASP A 264 -2.80 -25.76 -19.71
CA ASP A 264 -4.26 -25.69 -19.75
C ASP A 264 -4.78 -24.55 -20.62
#